data_AF-A0A8S9ISD9-F1
#
_entry.id   AF-A0A8S9ISD9-F1
#
_cell.length_a   1.000
_cell.length_b   1.000
_cell.length_c   1.000
_cell.angle_alpha   90.00
_cell.angle_beta   90.00
_cell.angle_gamma   90.00
#
_symmetry.space_group_name_H-M   'P 1'
#
loop_
_entity.id
_entity.type
_entity.pdbx_description
1 polymer ?
#
loop_
_entity_poly.entity_id
_entity_poly.type
_entity_poly.pdbx_seq_one_letter_code
_entity_poly.pdbx_strand_id
1 'polypeptide(L)'
;MVRFLDERLSRFPSGADLQTLESSFGSLSVADSSVPPFLENRWTNGSSTSSSSLQYQEINGAPGYNADAGRYRNPNSGVFRNGNSQDVPSLSRGRHWGSNNGLGYVRNNSSWKSNQGFLNNHDQSLYFGNPRTRSIASLAKDQRSSAELQRKISEGSKETIDVVFEGIIFHVCDLMVDPYGHHVLRKLMERCSSEQISQIVDVITQQQFGFVKICTDPVGALAVKSLLRCLQTEEQILRIVRVVSLGALLLTRSSNAFVILQCFKQFHPSHTRDLLAVIAQNCLQIATDEYGCRMLQQCLETGCNVVKQRLIQEIIANALRICADSYGNYVVQYLLELGDPNVTVSLIKQLLGNYAFLARNKFASHVVQKFLKIEYIDPSLIVYDLLKDIDTLLLDPFGNYVIQTAWFVCKDELRMILMMHIDRNKRLMRCNMYGNKILERLNL
;
A
#
# COMPACT_ATOMS: atom_id res chain seq x y z
N MET A 1 -24.48 -4.12 34.55
CA MET A 1 -23.88 -2.88 35.09
C MET A 1 -24.85 -1.72 34.82
N VAL A 2 -25.98 -1.63 35.54
CA VAL A 2 -27.12 -0.75 35.17
C VAL A 2 -27.78 -0.09 36.41
N ARG A 3 -27.01 0.19 37.47
CA ARG A 3 -27.49 0.82 38.72
C ARG A 3 -26.45 1.72 39.39
N PHE A 4 -25.59 2.39 38.60
CA PHE A 4 -24.50 3.22 39.13
C PHE A 4 -24.30 4.56 38.40
N LEU A 5 -25.29 4.96 37.59
CA LEU A 5 -25.27 6.23 36.82
C LEU A 5 -26.33 7.25 37.30
N ASP A 6 -27.41 6.82 37.98
CA ASP A 6 -28.53 7.70 38.38
C ASP A 6 -28.14 8.77 39.42
N GLU A 7 -27.37 8.41 40.46
CA GLU A 7 -27.18 9.28 41.62
C GLU A 7 -26.26 10.51 41.38
N ARG A 8 -25.63 10.63 40.20
CA ARG A 8 -24.76 11.78 39.87
C ARG A 8 -25.42 12.90 39.06
N LEU A 9 -26.67 12.74 38.62
CA LEU A 9 -27.37 13.75 37.81
C LEU A 9 -27.94 14.94 38.64
N SER A 10 -27.88 14.89 39.97
CA SER A 10 -28.59 15.82 40.86
C SER A 10 -27.81 17.06 41.31
N ARG A 11 -26.57 17.29 40.82
CA ARG A 11 -25.74 18.46 41.19
C ARG A 11 -24.92 19.02 40.02
N PHE A 12 -25.56 19.84 39.19
CA PHE A 12 -24.88 20.74 38.25
C PHE A 12 -25.28 22.21 38.52
N PRO A 13 -24.32 23.15 38.52
CA PRO A 13 -24.63 24.58 38.47
C PRO A 13 -25.31 24.94 37.14
N SER A 14 -26.17 25.96 37.16
CA SER A 14 -26.92 26.41 35.98
C SER A 14 -26.06 27.24 35.01
N GLY A 15 -26.00 26.80 33.75
CA GLY A 15 -25.79 27.69 32.59
C GLY A 15 -24.36 27.79 32.03
N ALA A 16 -24.05 26.93 31.05
CA ALA A 16 -23.05 27.20 30.01
C ALA A 16 -23.35 26.40 28.72
N ASP A 17 -23.12 27.04 27.57
CA ASP A 17 -22.88 26.55 26.21
C ASP A 17 -23.76 25.51 25.48
N LEU A 18 -24.68 24.80 26.13
CA LEU A 18 -25.62 23.93 25.39
C LEU A 18 -26.47 24.73 24.39
N GLN A 19 -27.00 25.89 24.82
CA GLN A 19 -27.69 26.84 23.94
C GLN A 19 -26.76 27.55 22.94
N THR A 20 -25.46 27.65 23.20
CA THR A 20 -24.47 28.20 22.24
C THR A 20 -24.25 27.23 21.07
N LEU A 21 -24.24 25.92 21.35
CA LEU A 21 -24.24 24.88 20.32
C LEU A 21 -25.57 24.89 19.53
N GLU A 22 -26.71 24.87 20.22
CA GLU A 22 -28.03 24.86 19.55
C GLU A 22 -28.26 26.10 18.67
N SER A 23 -27.98 27.31 19.17
CA SER A 23 -28.13 28.55 18.39
C SER A 23 -27.16 28.64 17.21
N SER A 24 -25.94 28.10 17.35
CA SER A 24 -24.99 27.99 16.22
C SER A 24 -25.53 27.14 15.06
N PHE A 25 -26.29 26.08 15.35
CA PHE A 25 -26.84 25.21 14.32
C PHE A 25 -28.26 25.63 13.87
N GLY A 26 -29.02 26.31 14.72
CA GLY A 26 -30.32 26.89 14.38
C GLY A 26 -30.25 27.95 13.28
N SER A 27 -29.14 28.70 13.19
CA SER A 27 -28.91 29.69 12.12
C SER A 27 -28.73 29.09 10.72
N LEU A 28 -28.48 27.78 10.60
CA LEU A 28 -28.41 27.04 9.34
C LEU A 28 -29.77 26.46 8.91
N SER A 29 -30.84 26.67 9.69
CA SER A 29 -32.20 26.19 9.43
C SER A 29 -33.06 27.26 8.75
N VAL A 30 -32.79 27.58 7.48
CA VAL A 30 -33.73 28.36 6.64
C VAL A 30 -34.87 27.44 6.18
N ALA A 31 -36.10 27.95 6.21
CA ALA A 31 -37.33 27.16 6.09
C ALA A 31 -37.69 26.75 4.65
N ASP A 32 -38.55 25.73 4.55
CA ASP A 32 -39.15 25.25 3.29
C ASP A 32 -40.68 25.42 3.31
N SER A 33 -41.19 26.22 2.37
CA SER A 33 -42.58 26.38 1.96
C SER A 33 -42.61 27.43 0.83
N SER A 34 -43.31 27.29 -0.31
CA SER A 34 -44.36 26.32 -0.67
C SER A 34 -44.44 26.06 -2.18
N VAL A 35 -45.12 24.99 -2.57
CA VAL A 35 -45.52 24.58 -3.94
C VAL A 35 -47.07 24.50 -3.92
N PRO A 36 -47.87 24.99 -4.90
CA PRO A 36 -47.81 24.71 -6.36
C PRO A 36 -48.22 25.93 -7.26
N PRO A 37 -48.71 25.82 -8.53
CA PRO A 37 -48.66 24.75 -9.56
C PRO A 37 -48.00 25.20 -10.91
N PHE A 38 -48.26 24.48 -12.01
CA PHE A 38 -47.73 24.65 -13.38
C PHE A 38 -48.46 25.70 -14.27
N LEU A 39 -47.90 25.98 -15.47
CA LEU A 39 -48.41 26.76 -16.64
C LEU A 39 -48.33 28.32 -16.48
N GLU A 40 -48.12 29.16 -17.52
CA GLU A 40 -47.86 28.95 -18.96
C GLU A 40 -47.14 30.15 -19.65
N ASN A 41 -46.53 29.89 -20.83
CA ASN A 41 -46.42 30.74 -22.05
C ASN A 41 -46.48 32.30 -21.99
N ARG A 42 -45.38 33.00 -22.38
CA ARG A 42 -45.24 33.81 -23.64
C ARG A 42 -44.04 34.81 -23.69
N TRP A 43 -43.24 34.72 -24.78
CA TRP A 43 -42.81 35.77 -25.75
C TRP A 43 -42.11 37.06 -25.22
N THR A 44 -41.15 37.74 -25.88
CA THR A 44 -40.42 37.75 -27.20
C THR A 44 -39.08 38.53 -26.95
N ASN A 45 -38.05 38.70 -27.79
CA ASN A 45 -37.55 38.25 -29.12
C ASN A 45 -36.01 38.60 -29.16
N GLY A 46 -35.18 38.27 -30.16
CA GLY A 46 -35.37 37.45 -31.37
C GLY A 46 -34.22 37.67 -32.40
N SER A 47 -34.18 36.84 -33.46
CA SER A 47 -33.30 36.92 -34.66
C SER A 47 -31.79 36.68 -34.45
N SER A 48 -31.05 36.02 -35.36
CA SER A 48 -31.31 35.76 -36.80
C SER A 48 -30.70 34.43 -37.32
N THR A 49 -31.47 33.72 -38.17
CA THR A 49 -31.11 32.96 -39.41
C THR A 49 -29.69 32.35 -39.62
N SER A 50 -29.50 31.17 -40.23
CA SER A 50 -30.28 30.49 -41.29
C SER A 50 -30.01 28.96 -41.43
N SER A 51 -30.81 28.30 -42.30
CA SER A 51 -30.48 27.09 -43.10
C SER A 51 -30.11 25.77 -42.38
N SER A 52 -31.05 24.83 -42.21
CA SER A 52 -31.43 23.74 -43.16
C SER A 52 -30.47 22.52 -43.17
N SER A 53 -30.71 21.43 -42.43
CA SER A 53 -31.77 20.39 -42.54
C SER A 53 -31.54 19.31 -43.61
N LEU A 54 -31.45 18.03 -43.19
CA LEU A 54 -32.05 16.85 -43.84
C LEU A 54 -32.06 15.65 -42.88
N GLN A 55 -32.79 14.57 -43.22
CA GLN A 55 -33.29 13.57 -42.27
C GLN A 55 -32.58 12.21 -42.25
N TYR A 56 -32.78 11.52 -41.12
CA TYR A 56 -32.51 10.10 -40.83
C TYR A 56 -33.05 9.12 -41.88
N GLN A 57 -32.34 7.99 -42.07
CA GLN A 57 -32.87 6.64 -41.74
C GLN A 57 -31.79 5.53 -41.76
N GLU A 58 -31.41 5.04 -40.57
CA GLU A 58 -31.52 3.63 -40.09
C GLU A 58 -31.89 2.52 -41.13
N ILE A 59 -31.42 1.25 -41.13
CA ILE A 59 -31.16 0.24 -40.06
C ILE A 59 -30.18 -0.90 -40.53
N ASN A 60 -29.40 -1.53 -39.60
CA ASN A 60 -28.73 -2.88 -39.59
C ASN A 60 -27.68 -3.33 -40.66
N GLY A 61 -26.69 -4.14 -40.22
CA GLY A 61 -25.94 -5.08 -41.09
C GLY A 61 -24.61 -5.66 -40.53
N ALA A 62 -24.52 -6.98 -40.36
CA ALA A 62 -23.43 -7.80 -39.77
C ALA A 62 -22.04 -7.77 -40.51
N PRO A 63 -20.95 -8.35 -39.94
CA PRO A 63 -19.56 -8.14 -40.42
C PRO A 63 -19.06 -9.14 -41.48
N GLY A 64 -17.94 -8.81 -42.15
CA GLY A 64 -17.26 -9.65 -43.13
C GLY A 64 -15.74 -9.78 -42.90
N TYR A 65 -15.16 -10.89 -43.38
CA TYR A 65 -13.72 -11.19 -43.29
C TYR A 65 -12.96 -10.75 -44.55
N ASN A 66 -11.68 -10.36 -44.39
CA ASN A 66 -10.49 -10.66 -45.21
C ASN A 66 -9.35 -9.71 -44.75
N ALA A 67 -8.08 -10.07 -44.56
CA ALA A 67 -7.19 -11.03 -45.22
C ALA A 67 -6.71 -10.60 -46.62
N ASP A 68 -5.58 -9.87 -46.68
CA ASP A 68 -4.64 -9.92 -47.81
C ASP A 68 -3.22 -9.47 -47.38
N ALA A 69 -2.21 -9.63 -48.25
CA ALA A 69 -0.79 -9.63 -47.90
C ALA A 69 0.13 -8.70 -48.73
N GLY A 70 1.32 -8.41 -48.17
CA GLY A 70 2.40 -7.67 -48.83
C GLY A 70 2.40 -6.15 -48.59
N ARG A 71 3.52 -5.43 -48.71
CA ARG A 71 4.76 -5.73 -49.46
C ARG A 71 6.02 -5.19 -48.78
N TYR A 72 7.17 -5.65 -49.26
CA TYR A 72 8.50 -5.10 -48.97
C TYR A 72 8.62 -3.59 -49.26
N ARG A 73 9.33 -2.87 -48.38
CA ARG A 73 10.34 -1.89 -48.81
C ARG A 73 11.37 -1.59 -47.70
N ASN A 74 12.63 -1.85 -48.00
CA ASN A 74 13.80 -1.20 -47.41
C ASN A 74 14.49 -0.45 -48.56
N PRO A 75 15.14 0.70 -48.33
CA PRO A 75 16.59 0.67 -48.61
C PRO A 75 17.46 1.60 -47.74
N ASN A 76 18.64 1.06 -47.37
CA ASN A 76 19.91 1.77 -47.14
C ASN A 76 20.03 2.81 -45.99
N SER A 77 21.23 3.20 -45.53
CA SER A 77 22.54 2.53 -45.30
C SER A 77 23.52 3.61 -44.81
N GLY A 78 24.27 3.38 -43.73
CA GLY A 78 25.23 4.35 -43.16
C GLY A 78 25.55 4.02 -41.70
N VAL A 79 26.52 3.15 -41.39
CA VAL A 79 27.99 3.34 -41.43
C VAL A 79 28.52 4.23 -40.29
N PHE A 80 28.84 3.55 -39.18
CA PHE A 80 29.87 3.82 -38.15
C PHE A 80 30.36 5.26 -37.84
N ARG A 81 30.29 5.59 -36.55
CA ARG A 81 31.50 5.99 -35.79
C ARG A 81 31.45 5.47 -34.35
N ASN A 82 32.62 5.42 -33.69
CA ASN A 82 32.87 4.75 -32.41
C ASN A 82 33.37 5.76 -31.36
N GLY A 83 33.13 5.56 -30.06
CA GLY A 83 33.63 6.46 -29.01
C GLY A 83 33.12 6.25 -27.57
N ASN A 84 33.95 5.59 -26.76
CA ASN A 84 34.13 5.72 -25.30
C ASN A 84 32.93 5.71 -24.32
N SER A 85 32.89 4.63 -23.52
CA SER A 85 33.06 4.65 -22.06
C SER A 85 32.53 5.83 -21.24
N GLN A 86 31.36 5.64 -20.63
CA GLN A 86 31.18 5.55 -19.16
C GLN A 86 29.74 5.12 -18.85
N ASP A 87 29.54 4.30 -17.81
CA ASP A 87 28.40 4.43 -16.87
C ASP A 87 28.45 3.34 -15.79
N VAL A 88 28.56 3.77 -14.53
CA VAL A 88 28.30 2.96 -13.34
C VAL A 88 27.23 3.72 -12.54
N PRO A 89 26.00 3.16 -12.35
CA PRO A 89 24.95 3.84 -11.60
C PRO A 89 25.22 3.89 -10.08
N SER A 90 26.16 4.72 -9.65
CA SER A 90 26.31 5.12 -8.24
C SER A 90 25.24 6.14 -7.88
N LEU A 91 24.22 5.75 -7.11
CA LEU A 91 23.13 6.64 -6.69
C LEU A 91 23.05 6.79 -5.17
N SER A 92 23.69 7.83 -4.65
CA SER A 92 23.41 8.37 -3.32
C SER A 92 22.41 9.53 -3.40
N ARG A 93 21.28 9.39 -2.70
CA ARG A 93 20.33 10.42 -2.18
C ARG A 93 20.34 11.82 -2.84
N GLY A 94 19.25 12.24 -3.50
CA GLY A 94 19.23 13.54 -4.22
C GLY A 94 17.93 14.35 -4.49
N ARG A 95 16.76 14.05 -3.89
CA ARG A 95 15.49 14.84 -3.96
C ARG A 95 14.69 14.91 -5.30
N HIS A 96 13.41 15.26 -5.13
CA HIS A 96 12.42 15.86 -6.04
C HIS A 96 12.26 15.33 -7.48
N TRP A 97 11.13 14.65 -7.71
CA TRP A 97 10.34 14.76 -8.93
C TRP A 97 8.93 15.25 -8.59
N GLY A 98 8.38 16.14 -9.41
CA GLY A 98 7.09 16.81 -9.17
C GLY A 98 5.90 16.10 -9.83
N SER A 99 4.70 16.47 -9.41
CA SER A 99 3.45 15.98 -10.00
C SER A 99 3.27 16.41 -11.45
N ASN A 100 2.71 15.53 -12.28
CA ASN A 100 1.60 15.95 -13.13
C ASN A 100 0.58 14.82 -13.33
N ASN A 101 -0.65 15.17 -13.68
CA ASN A 101 -1.82 14.27 -13.69
C ASN A 101 -1.90 13.42 -14.96
N GLY A 102 -2.56 12.24 -14.89
CA GLY A 102 -2.77 11.43 -16.09
C GLY A 102 -3.42 10.04 -15.96
N LEU A 103 -4.31 9.77 -14.99
CA LEU A 103 -5.05 8.50 -14.93
C LEU A 103 -6.55 8.71 -14.70
N GLY A 104 -7.36 8.23 -15.65
CA GLY A 104 -8.83 8.20 -15.54
C GLY A 104 -9.28 7.00 -14.70
N TYR A 105 -10.08 7.24 -13.66
CA TYR A 105 -10.61 6.19 -12.81
C TYR A 105 -11.75 5.42 -13.49
N VAL A 106 -11.50 4.15 -13.83
CA VAL A 106 -12.57 3.20 -14.17
C VAL A 106 -13.39 2.94 -12.90
N ARG A 107 -14.64 3.41 -12.91
CA ARG A 107 -15.51 3.50 -11.72
C ARG A 107 -16.15 2.15 -11.38
N ASN A 108 -15.40 1.28 -10.71
CA ASN A 108 -15.87 -0.05 -10.32
C ASN A 108 -16.88 0.05 -9.15
N ASN A 109 -18.15 0.28 -9.48
CA ASN A 109 -19.22 0.62 -8.55
C ASN A 109 -19.80 -0.62 -7.85
N SER A 110 -19.08 -1.15 -6.85
CA SER A 110 -19.62 -2.13 -5.91
C SER A 110 -20.61 -1.45 -4.96
N SER A 111 -21.83 -1.20 -5.46
CA SER A 111 -22.92 -0.57 -4.71
C SER A 111 -23.24 -1.37 -3.45
N TRP A 112 -23.05 -0.74 -2.29
CA TRP A 112 -23.63 -1.20 -1.03
C TRP A 112 -25.15 -0.98 -1.11
N LYS A 113 -25.88 -1.94 -1.71
CA LYS A 113 -27.32 -1.98 -1.62
C LYS A 113 -27.72 -2.22 -0.18
N SER A 114 -28.39 -1.24 0.43
CA SER A 114 -28.95 -1.35 1.77
C SER A 114 -30.02 -2.43 1.81
N ASN A 115 -29.69 -3.62 2.29
CA ASN A 115 -30.70 -4.62 2.67
C ASN A 115 -31.44 -4.13 3.92
N GLN A 116 -32.51 -3.35 3.71
CA GLN A 116 -33.56 -3.17 4.71
C GLN A 116 -34.13 -4.56 5.03
N GLY A 117 -33.87 -5.09 6.23
CA GLY A 117 -34.19 -6.49 6.50
C GLY A 117 -34.00 -7.02 7.91
N PHE A 118 -33.63 -6.20 8.91
CA PHE A 118 -33.69 -6.60 10.33
C PHE A 118 -34.03 -5.40 11.23
N LEU A 119 -35.30 -5.00 11.22
CA LEU A 119 -35.87 -4.22 12.33
C LEU A 119 -36.03 -5.15 13.53
N ASN A 120 -35.28 -4.92 14.60
CA ASN A 120 -35.50 -5.55 15.90
C ASN A 120 -35.03 -4.63 17.06
N ASN A 121 -35.87 -3.63 17.34
CA ASN A 121 -36.17 -3.09 18.67
C ASN A 121 -35.03 -3.03 19.71
N HIS A 122 -34.15 -2.03 19.59
CA HIS A 122 -33.48 -1.43 20.75
C HIS A 122 -33.37 0.11 20.70
N ASP A 123 -34.11 0.79 19.80
CA ASP A 123 -34.25 2.25 19.78
C ASP A 123 -35.13 2.75 20.95
N GLN A 124 -34.56 2.85 22.16
CA GLN A 124 -35.26 3.43 23.31
C GLN A 124 -34.38 4.12 24.36
N SER A 125 -33.39 4.90 23.92
CA SER A 125 -32.60 5.84 24.74
C SER A 125 -31.88 6.86 23.85
N LEU A 126 -31.97 8.19 24.02
CA LEU A 126 -32.76 9.04 24.91
C LEU A 126 -33.26 10.26 24.11
N TYR A 127 -34.56 10.56 24.12
CA TYR A 127 -35.10 11.77 23.47
C TYR A 127 -34.91 13.02 24.34
N PHE A 128 -33.75 13.67 24.25
CA PHE A 128 -33.55 15.04 24.68
C PHE A 128 -33.68 16.00 23.49
N GLY A 129 -34.73 16.83 23.48
CA GLY A 129 -34.78 18.06 22.68
C GLY A 129 -35.17 17.94 21.19
N ASN A 130 -36.47 18.18 20.93
CA ASN A 130 -37.01 18.84 19.72
C ASN A 130 -36.77 18.14 18.34
N PRO A 131 -37.82 17.71 17.59
CA PRO A 131 -37.69 16.92 16.34
C PRO A 131 -37.14 17.67 15.11
N ARG A 132 -36.32 18.70 15.32
CA ARG A 132 -35.56 19.45 14.29
C ARG A 132 -34.04 19.43 14.53
N THR A 133 -33.57 18.85 15.63
CA THR A 133 -32.14 18.71 15.91
C THR A 133 -31.53 17.61 15.03
N ARG A 134 -30.59 17.99 14.15
CA ARG A 134 -29.73 17.02 13.47
C ARG A 134 -28.79 16.38 14.50
N SER A 135 -28.69 15.06 14.53
CA SER A 135 -27.74 14.37 15.41
C SER A 135 -26.30 14.78 15.08
N ILE A 136 -25.43 14.80 16.09
CA ILE A 136 -24.03 15.26 15.92
C ILE A 136 -23.30 14.37 14.88
N ALA A 137 -23.58 13.07 14.86
CA ALA A 137 -23.10 12.17 13.81
C ALA A 137 -23.57 12.54 12.38
N SER A 138 -24.80 13.04 12.21
CA SER A 138 -25.27 13.52 10.90
C SER A 138 -24.63 14.86 10.48
N LEU A 139 -24.33 15.73 11.44
CA LEU A 139 -23.55 16.95 11.22
C LEU A 139 -22.08 16.63 10.89
N ALA A 140 -21.51 15.59 11.48
CA ALA A 140 -20.13 15.16 11.21
C ALA A 140 -19.93 14.64 9.78
N LYS A 141 -20.98 14.11 9.14
CA LYS A 141 -20.96 13.65 7.73
C LYS A 141 -21.31 14.76 6.70
N ASP A 142 -21.59 15.99 7.13
CA ASP A 142 -21.87 17.13 6.25
C ASP A 142 -20.62 17.97 5.98
N GLN A 143 -20.43 18.44 4.73
CA GLN A 143 -19.21 19.14 4.31
C GLN A 143 -18.92 20.43 5.10
N ARG A 144 -19.96 21.19 5.49
CA ARG A 144 -19.78 22.47 6.19
C ARG A 144 -19.79 22.28 7.71
N SER A 145 -20.71 21.46 8.19
CA SER A 145 -20.93 21.22 9.62
C SER A 145 -19.77 20.42 10.23
N SER A 146 -19.13 19.54 9.46
CA SER A 146 -17.90 18.83 9.87
C SER A 146 -16.70 19.77 10.07
N ALA A 147 -16.57 20.84 9.28
CA ALA A 147 -15.52 21.85 9.46
C ALA A 147 -15.76 22.68 10.75
N GLU A 148 -17.00 23.11 10.98
CA GLU A 148 -17.38 23.82 12.21
C GLU A 148 -17.27 22.95 13.47
N LEU A 149 -17.60 21.65 13.37
CA LEU A 149 -17.36 20.68 14.44
C LEU A 149 -15.87 20.53 14.74
N GLN A 150 -15.00 20.42 13.73
CA GLN A 150 -13.54 20.38 13.94
C GLN A 150 -13.02 21.65 14.64
N ARG A 151 -13.55 22.83 14.30
CA ARG A 151 -13.22 24.08 14.98
C ARG A 151 -13.65 24.04 16.45
N LYS A 152 -14.91 23.66 16.72
CA LYS A 152 -15.45 23.51 18.08
C LYS A 152 -14.71 22.46 18.93
N ILE A 153 -14.24 21.36 18.34
CA ILE A 153 -13.38 20.38 19.01
C ILE A 153 -11.98 20.95 19.30
N SER A 154 -11.46 21.84 18.44
CA SER A 154 -10.14 22.45 18.62
C SER A 154 -10.13 23.53 19.72
N GLU A 155 -11.17 24.35 19.75
CA GLU A 155 -11.30 25.53 20.61
C GLU A 155 -12.08 25.24 21.91
N GLY A 156 -12.92 24.20 21.93
CA GLY A 156 -13.91 23.95 22.99
C GLY A 156 -13.37 23.43 24.32
N SER A 157 -14.21 23.58 25.35
CA SER A 157 -13.98 23.08 26.70
C SER A 157 -14.11 21.55 26.78
N LYS A 158 -13.79 20.94 27.93
CA LYS A 158 -13.97 19.49 28.11
C LYS A 158 -15.44 19.08 27.93
N GLU A 159 -16.36 19.87 28.45
CA GLU A 159 -17.81 19.65 28.36
C GLU A 159 -18.27 19.65 26.89
N THR A 160 -17.63 20.47 26.04
CA THR A 160 -17.87 20.48 24.59
C THR A 160 -17.38 19.18 23.93
N ILE A 161 -16.21 18.68 24.33
CA ILE A 161 -15.66 17.39 23.86
C ILE A 161 -16.58 16.24 24.28
N ASP A 162 -17.00 16.22 25.55
CA ASP A 162 -17.84 15.17 26.12
C ASP A 162 -19.21 15.13 25.42
N VAL A 163 -19.87 16.28 25.16
CA VAL A 163 -21.13 16.34 24.39
C VAL A 163 -20.96 15.87 22.94
N VAL A 164 -19.88 16.26 22.26
CA VAL A 164 -19.61 15.82 20.89
C VAL A 164 -19.30 14.31 20.84
N PHE A 165 -18.60 13.79 21.85
CA PHE A 165 -18.25 12.38 21.98
C PHE A 165 -19.50 11.49 22.12
N GLU A 166 -20.37 11.78 23.10
CA GLU A 166 -21.62 11.02 23.31
C GLU A 166 -22.51 11.06 22.05
N GLY A 167 -22.51 12.20 21.33
CA GLY A 167 -23.24 12.38 20.08
C GLY A 167 -22.67 11.63 18.86
N ILE A 168 -21.49 10.99 18.94
CA ILE A 168 -20.90 10.23 17.83
C ILE A 168 -20.40 8.81 18.18
N ILE A 169 -20.29 8.41 19.45
CA ILE A 169 -19.65 7.15 19.87
C ILE A 169 -20.24 5.90 19.17
N PHE A 170 -21.56 5.82 19.03
CA PHE A 170 -22.24 4.72 18.32
C PHE A 170 -22.08 4.74 16.78
N HIS A 171 -21.54 5.82 16.22
CA HIS A 171 -21.34 6.01 14.77
C HIS A 171 -19.86 6.04 14.36
N VAL A 172 -18.92 5.76 15.28
CA VAL A 172 -17.47 5.79 15.04
C VAL A 172 -17.08 4.98 13.79
N CYS A 173 -17.59 3.76 13.61
CA CYS A 173 -17.26 2.90 12.47
C CYS A 173 -17.60 3.55 11.12
N ASP A 174 -18.77 4.17 10.99
CA ASP A 174 -19.17 4.90 9.79
C ASP A 174 -18.24 6.11 9.57
N LEU A 175 -18.02 6.89 10.64
CA LEU A 175 -17.28 8.13 10.57
C LEU A 175 -15.81 7.90 10.19
N MET A 176 -15.20 6.76 10.54
CA MET A 176 -13.84 6.45 10.11
C MET A 176 -13.67 6.38 8.58
N VAL A 177 -14.70 5.96 7.84
CA VAL A 177 -14.66 5.82 6.37
C VAL A 177 -15.41 6.94 5.63
N ASP A 178 -16.04 7.86 6.36
CA ASP A 178 -16.78 8.97 5.77
C ASP A 178 -15.85 10.08 5.24
N PRO A 179 -16.06 10.61 4.02
CA PRO A 179 -15.24 11.67 3.43
C PRO A 179 -15.06 12.92 4.31
N TYR A 180 -16.01 13.22 5.19
CA TYR A 180 -16.00 14.37 6.10
C TYR A 180 -15.90 13.94 7.57
N GLY A 181 -16.65 12.91 7.96
CA GLY A 181 -16.72 12.39 9.33
C GLY A 181 -15.37 11.94 9.88
N HIS A 182 -14.48 11.43 9.02
CA HIS A 182 -13.17 10.97 9.46
C HIS A 182 -12.29 12.12 9.96
N HIS A 183 -12.46 13.34 9.43
CA HIS A 183 -11.77 14.52 9.91
C HIS A 183 -12.25 14.92 11.32
N VAL A 184 -13.57 14.90 11.55
CA VAL A 184 -14.18 15.19 12.86
C VAL A 184 -13.71 14.18 13.91
N LEU A 185 -13.83 12.89 13.62
CA LEU A 185 -13.43 11.82 14.53
C LEU A 185 -11.92 11.85 14.81
N ARG A 186 -11.08 12.08 13.79
CA ARG A 186 -9.63 12.26 13.99
C ARG A 186 -9.33 13.44 14.90
N LYS A 187 -10.04 14.56 14.77
CA LYS A 187 -9.82 15.73 15.63
C LYS A 187 -10.33 15.51 17.05
N LEU A 188 -11.42 14.75 17.23
CA LEU A 188 -11.93 14.38 18.55
C LEU A 188 -10.96 13.49 19.31
N MET A 189 -10.37 12.48 18.65
CA MET A 189 -9.40 11.56 19.27
C MET A 189 -8.12 12.27 19.77
N GLU A 190 -7.78 13.46 19.23
CA GLU A 190 -6.69 14.30 19.76
C GLU A 190 -7.05 15.01 21.09
N ARG A 191 -8.31 14.92 21.55
CA ARG A 191 -8.86 15.61 22.73
C ARG A 191 -9.58 14.68 23.73
N CYS A 192 -9.85 13.44 23.35
CA CYS A 192 -10.47 12.42 24.21
C CYS A 192 -9.62 12.08 25.44
N SER A 193 -10.29 11.73 26.54
CA SER A 193 -9.68 11.05 27.70
C SER A 193 -9.32 9.59 27.38
N SER A 194 -8.56 8.94 28.27
CA SER A 194 -8.20 7.52 28.11
C SER A 194 -9.44 6.62 28.10
N GLU A 195 -10.44 6.95 28.91
CA GLU A 195 -11.72 6.25 29.00
C GLU A 195 -12.53 6.37 27.70
N GLN A 196 -12.55 7.56 27.09
CA GLN A 196 -13.17 7.81 25.79
C GLN A 196 -12.46 7.07 24.65
N ILE A 197 -11.12 6.99 24.68
CA ILE A 197 -10.36 6.15 23.74
C ILE A 197 -10.65 4.66 23.97
N SER A 198 -10.77 4.19 25.22
CA SER A 198 -11.18 2.80 25.51
C SER A 198 -12.57 2.49 24.94
N GLN A 199 -13.55 3.38 25.09
CA GLN A 199 -14.89 3.20 24.51
C GLN A 199 -14.88 3.19 22.97
N ILE A 200 -14.05 4.03 22.33
CA ILE A 200 -13.81 3.97 20.87
C ILE A 200 -13.23 2.60 20.48
N VAL A 201 -12.26 2.09 21.25
CA VAL A 201 -11.68 0.76 21.07
C VAL A 201 -12.75 -0.33 21.29
N ASP A 202 -13.65 -0.19 22.26
CA ASP A 202 -14.78 -1.11 22.47
C ASP A 202 -15.67 -1.18 21.22
N VAL A 203 -16.24 -0.05 20.78
CA VAL A 203 -17.18 0.01 19.65
C VAL A 203 -16.58 -0.62 18.38
N ILE A 204 -15.33 -0.28 18.05
CA ILE A 204 -14.72 -0.80 16.82
C ILE A 204 -14.22 -2.26 16.95
N THR A 205 -13.87 -2.73 18.16
CA THR A 205 -13.42 -4.12 18.36
C THR A 205 -14.57 -5.12 18.51
N GLN A 206 -15.80 -4.66 18.81
CA GLN A 206 -17.02 -5.50 18.81
C GLN A 206 -17.22 -6.22 17.46
N GLN A 207 -17.05 -5.51 16.34
CA GLN A 207 -17.17 -6.09 15.00
C GLN A 207 -15.80 -6.22 14.32
N GLN A 208 -15.07 -7.29 14.64
CA GLN A 208 -13.73 -7.56 14.12
C GLN A 208 -13.64 -7.46 12.57
N PHE A 209 -14.61 -8.03 11.85
CA PHE A 209 -14.68 -7.92 10.39
C PHE A 209 -14.99 -6.49 9.90
N GLY A 210 -15.71 -5.69 10.69
CA GLY A 210 -15.95 -4.27 10.42
C GLY A 210 -14.66 -3.46 10.54
N PHE A 211 -13.90 -3.64 11.62
CA PHE A 211 -12.61 -2.97 11.78
C PHE A 211 -11.59 -3.34 10.70
N VAL A 212 -11.55 -4.60 10.27
CA VAL A 212 -10.69 -5.02 9.14
C VAL A 212 -11.11 -4.30 7.84
N LYS A 213 -12.41 -4.14 7.57
CA LYS A 213 -12.89 -3.34 6.42
C LYS A 213 -12.46 -1.88 6.51
N ILE A 214 -12.55 -1.26 7.69
CA ILE A 214 -12.07 0.12 7.93
C ILE A 214 -10.56 0.22 7.67
N CYS A 215 -9.76 -0.78 8.08
CA CYS A 215 -8.32 -0.79 7.79
C CYS A 215 -8.00 -0.96 6.30
N THR A 216 -8.84 -1.67 5.52
CA THR A 216 -8.68 -1.80 4.06
C THR A 216 -9.24 -0.60 3.27
N ASP A 217 -10.03 0.28 3.89
CA ASP A 217 -10.48 1.52 3.27
C ASP A 217 -9.38 2.62 3.33
N PRO A 218 -9.10 3.37 2.25
CA PRO A 218 -8.03 4.39 2.25
C PRO A 218 -8.24 5.53 3.25
N VAL A 219 -9.49 5.90 3.54
CA VAL A 219 -9.85 6.95 4.51
C VAL A 219 -9.87 6.36 5.92
N GLY A 220 -10.49 5.19 6.07
CA GLY A 220 -10.52 4.39 7.30
C GLY A 220 -9.13 4.09 7.84
N ALA A 221 -8.17 3.73 7.00
CA ALA A 221 -6.78 3.51 7.39
C ALA A 221 -6.09 4.77 7.94
N LEU A 222 -6.43 5.97 7.45
CA LEU A 222 -5.92 7.24 7.99
C LEU A 222 -6.57 7.60 9.33
N ALA A 223 -7.85 7.26 9.53
CA ALA A 223 -8.51 7.35 10.82
C ALA A 223 -7.90 6.36 11.83
N VAL A 224 -7.68 5.10 11.45
CA VAL A 224 -6.98 4.09 12.26
C VAL A 224 -5.57 4.56 12.62
N LYS A 225 -4.80 5.10 11.67
CA LYS A 225 -3.46 5.65 11.92
C LYS A 225 -3.45 6.81 12.93
N SER A 226 -4.55 7.56 13.03
CA SER A 226 -4.72 8.57 14.07
C SER A 226 -5.08 7.94 15.41
N LEU A 227 -6.05 7.01 15.43
CA LEU A 227 -6.42 6.25 16.63
C LEU A 227 -5.21 5.57 17.27
N LEU A 228 -4.35 4.90 16.47
CA LEU A 228 -3.15 4.23 16.96
C LEU A 228 -2.26 5.18 17.79
N ARG A 229 -2.15 6.46 17.41
CA ARG A 229 -1.37 7.48 18.14
C ARG A 229 -2.03 7.93 19.45
N CYS A 230 -3.33 7.74 19.58
CA CYS A 230 -4.11 8.13 20.75
C CYS A 230 -4.25 7.00 21.79
N LEU A 231 -3.79 5.78 21.49
CA LEU A 231 -3.78 4.67 22.45
C LEU A 231 -2.73 4.93 23.54
N GLN A 232 -3.17 4.89 24.80
CA GLN A 232 -2.38 5.22 25.98
C GLN A 232 -2.11 4.00 26.88
N THR A 233 -3.04 3.03 26.92
CA THR A 233 -2.94 1.86 27.80
C THR A 233 -2.53 0.59 27.05
N GLU A 234 -1.87 -0.34 27.75
CA GLU A 234 -1.49 -1.64 27.20
C GLU A 234 -2.72 -2.45 26.74
N GLU A 235 -3.85 -2.36 27.45
CA GLU A 235 -5.10 -3.02 27.04
C GLU A 235 -5.62 -2.50 25.69
N GLN A 236 -5.68 -1.17 25.51
CA GLN A 236 -6.09 -0.53 24.25
C GLN A 236 -5.20 -1.00 23.09
N ILE A 237 -3.88 -1.01 23.29
CA ILE A 237 -2.90 -1.42 22.30
C ILE A 237 -3.07 -2.90 21.94
N LEU A 238 -3.10 -3.80 22.93
CA LEU A 238 -3.24 -5.24 22.71
C LEU A 238 -4.55 -5.59 22.00
N ARG A 239 -5.67 -4.95 22.37
CA ARG A 239 -6.97 -5.16 21.73
C ARG A 239 -6.98 -4.74 20.26
N ILE A 240 -6.43 -3.57 19.93
CA ILE A 240 -6.34 -3.12 18.53
C ILE A 240 -5.36 -3.97 17.72
N VAL A 241 -4.16 -4.23 18.24
CA VAL A 241 -3.15 -5.05 17.53
C VAL A 241 -3.66 -6.47 17.28
N ARG A 242 -4.46 -7.05 18.19
CA ARG A 242 -5.13 -8.34 17.97
C ARG A 242 -6.05 -8.34 16.75
N VAL A 243 -6.88 -7.30 16.55
CA VAL A 243 -7.77 -7.24 15.38
C VAL A 243 -7.02 -6.86 14.10
N VAL A 244 -5.98 -6.01 14.19
CA VAL A 244 -5.05 -5.77 13.06
C VAL A 244 -4.38 -7.07 12.61
N SER A 245 -4.03 -7.96 13.55
CA SER A 245 -3.42 -9.27 13.24
C SER A 245 -4.35 -10.19 12.44
N LEU A 246 -5.66 -10.16 12.69
CA LEU A 246 -6.66 -10.90 11.91
C LEU A 246 -6.76 -10.38 10.46
N GLY A 247 -6.63 -9.06 10.26
CA GLY A 247 -6.64 -8.42 8.94
C GLY A 247 -5.30 -8.39 8.22
N ALA A 248 -4.21 -8.84 8.85
CA ALA A 248 -2.85 -8.49 8.44
C ALA A 248 -2.54 -8.82 6.97
N LEU A 249 -2.91 -10.02 6.49
CA LEU A 249 -2.64 -10.48 5.12
C LEU A 249 -3.45 -9.77 4.02
N LEU A 250 -4.53 -9.06 4.40
CA LEU A 250 -5.24 -8.15 3.49
C LEU A 250 -4.53 -6.80 3.44
N LEU A 251 -4.07 -6.31 4.59
CA LEU A 251 -3.37 -5.03 4.70
C LEU A 251 -1.99 -5.06 4.02
N THR A 252 -1.26 -6.18 4.09
CA THR A 252 0.04 -6.34 3.39
C THR A 252 -0.08 -6.19 1.87
N ARG A 253 -1.23 -6.55 1.30
CA ARG A 253 -1.51 -6.56 -0.15
C ARG A 253 -2.14 -5.26 -0.64
N SER A 254 -1.92 -4.15 0.07
CA SER A 254 -2.62 -2.89 -0.16
C SER A 254 -1.73 -1.68 0.08
N SER A 255 -2.18 -0.52 -0.39
CA SER A 255 -1.65 0.79 0.01
C SER A 255 -1.67 1.03 1.52
N ASN A 256 -2.52 0.30 2.26
CA ASN A 256 -2.82 0.55 3.66
C ASN A 256 -1.92 -0.26 4.61
N ALA A 257 -0.91 -0.96 4.07
CA ALA A 257 0.16 -1.62 4.81
C ALA A 257 0.84 -0.70 5.86
N PHE A 258 0.75 0.63 5.71
CA PHE A 258 1.22 1.59 6.71
C PHE A 258 0.56 1.45 8.09
N VAL A 259 -0.59 0.80 8.21
CA VAL A 259 -1.21 0.49 9.52
C VAL A 259 -0.34 -0.49 10.30
N ILE A 260 0.15 -1.55 9.66
CA ILE A 260 1.09 -2.53 10.25
C ILE A 260 2.42 -1.85 10.62
N LEU A 261 2.94 -1.01 9.71
CA LEU A 261 4.17 -0.26 9.95
C LEU A 261 4.04 0.73 11.12
N GLN A 262 2.88 1.38 11.28
CA GLN A 262 2.61 2.24 12.43
C GLN A 262 2.60 1.41 13.73
N CYS A 263 2.01 0.21 13.75
CA CYS A 263 2.05 -0.68 14.91
C CYS A 263 3.48 -1.06 15.30
N PHE A 264 4.30 -1.56 14.36
CA PHE A 264 5.70 -1.95 14.62
C PHE A 264 6.63 -0.77 14.95
N LYS A 265 6.28 0.46 14.53
CA LYS A 265 7.05 1.67 14.84
C LYS A 265 6.70 2.28 16.19
N GLN A 266 5.45 2.14 16.65
CA GLN A 266 4.95 2.86 17.82
C GLN A 266 4.90 1.99 19.09
N PHE A 267 4.56 0.71 18.99
CA PHE A 267 4.33 -0.14 20.15
C PHE A 267 5.53 -1.04 20.47
N HIS A 268 5.63 -1.50 21.72
CA HIS A 268 6.72 -2.36 22.14
C HIS A 268 6.64 -3.75 21.43
N PRO A 269 7.76 -4.45 21.20
CA PRO A 269 7.74 -5.76 20.52
C PRO A 269 6.92 -6.83 21.26
N SER A 270 6.68 -6.69 22.56
CA SER A 270 5.75 -7.56 23.31
C SER A 270 4.31 -7.41 22.81
N HIS A 271 3.85 -6.18 22.57
CA HIS A 271 2.48 -5.89 22.12
C HIS A 271 2.25 -6.30 20.67
N THR A 272 3.29 -6.24 19.84
CA THR A 272 3.26 -6.55 18.41
C THR A 272 3.73 -7.97 18.06
N ARG A 273 4.03 -8.81 19.07
CA ARG A 273 4.54 -10.18 18.91
C ARG A 273 3.66 -11.04 17.99
N ASP A 274 2.34 -11.03 18.22
CA ASP A 274 1.42 -11.91 17.51
C ASP A 274 1.16 -11.41 16.08
N LEU A 275 1.18 -10.09 15.87
CA LEU A 275 1.19 -9.48 14.54
C LEU A 275 2.47 -9.86 13.76
N LEU A 276 3.64 -9.77 14.41
CA LEU A 276 4.91 -10.18 13.83
C LEU A 276 4.91 -11.68 13.48
N ALA A 277 4.31 -12.53 14.31
CA ALA A 277 4.17 -13.96 14.03
C ALA A 277 3.35 -14.22 12.75
N VAL A 278 2.22 -13.54 12.55
CA VAL A 278 1.41 -13.67 11.32
C VAL A 278 2.17 -13.21 10.08
N ILE A 279 2.89 -12.07 10.16
CA ILE A 279 3.72 -11.57 9.05
C ILE A 279 4.89 -12.50 8.76
N ALA A 280 5.53 -13.06 9.79
CA ALA A 280 6.66 -13.98 9.67
C ALA A 280 6.24 -15.32 9.01
N GLN A 281 5.17 -15.94 9.51
CA GLN A 281 4.62 -17.20 8.96
C GLN A 281 4.20 -17.09 7.50
N ASN A 282 3.84 -15.89 7.03
CA ASN A 282 3.42 -15.62 5.65
C ASN A 282 4.49 -14.85 4.86
N CYS A 283 5.72 -14.73 5.38
CA CYS A 283 6.74 -13.82 4.86
C CYS A 283 7.04 -14.03 3.37
N LEU A 284 7.13 -15.28 2.91
CA LEU A 284 7.28 -15.59 1.48
C LEU A 284 6.12 -15.05 0.64
N GLN A 285 4.87 -15.31 1.05
CA GLN A 285 3.67 -14.86 0.32
C GLN A 285 3.60 -13.33 0.25
N ILE A 286 4.13 -12.65 1.26
CA ILE A 286 4.22 -11.18 1.32
C ILE A 286 5.40 -10.68 0.48
N ALA A 287 6.54 -11.38 0.46
CA ALA A 287 7.72 -11.01 -0.33
C ALA A 287 7.50 -11.12 -1.84
N THR A 288 6.65 -12.05 -2.29
CA THR A 288 6.25 -12.21 -3.71
C THR A 288 4.97 -11.46 -4.07
N ASP A 289 4.61 -10.43 -3.30
CA ASP A 289 3.44 -9.58 -3.53
C ASP A 289 3.87 -8.14 -3.87
N GLU A 290 3.14 -7.50 -4.79
CA GLU A 290 3.49 -6.16 -5.27
C GLU A 290 3.49 -5.07 -4.17
N TYR A 291 2.62 -5.18 -3.17
CA TYR A 291 2.58 -4.26 -2.04
C TYR A 291 3.36 -4.84 -0.86
N GLY A 292 3.28 -6.15 -0.66
CA GLY A 292 3.94 -6.85 0.43
C GLY A 292 5.48 -6.73 0.39
N CYS A 293 6.10 -6.78 -0.79
CA CYS A 293 7.56 -6.66 -0.93
C CYS A 293 8.06 -5.29 -0.44
N ARG A 294 7.30 -4.22 -0.72
CA ARG A 294 7.58 -2.84 -0.30
C ARG A 294 7.32 -2.65 1.19
N MET A 295 6.28 -3.29 1.76
CA MET A 295 6.04 -3.32 3.20
C MET A 295 7.20 -4.00 3.96
N LEU A 296 7.68 -5.14 3.47
CA LEU A 296 8.82 -5.84 4.10
C LEU A 296 10.10 -5.00 4.06
N GLN A 297 10.42 -4.34 2.93
CA GLN A 297 11.54 -3.40 2.88
C GLN A 297 11.39 -2.27 3.91
N GLN A 298 10.20 -1.71 4.09
CA GLN A 298 9.95 -0.66 5.10
C GLN A 298 10.02 -1.19 6.55
N CYS A 299 9.68 -2.45 6.82
CA CYS A 299 9.95 -3.12 8.10
C CYS A 299 11.46 -3.30 8.34
N LEU A 300 12.20 -3.71 7.31
CA LEU A 300 13.66 -3.89 7.37
C LEU A 300 14.41 -2.57 7.50
N GLU A 301 13.87 -1.47 6.95
CA GLU A 301 14.39 -0.12 7.12
C GLU A 301 14.10 0.43 8.53
N THR A 302 12.83 0.47 8.94
CA THR A 302 12.34 1.29 10.06
C THR A 302 11.86 0.53 11.30
N GLY A 303 11.70 -0.79 11.22
CA GLY A 303 11.28 -1.62 12.35
C GLY A 303 12.37 -1.75 13.42
N CYS A 304 11.98 -2.14 14.63
CA CYS A 304 12.92 -2.47 15.70
C CYS A 304 13.71 -3.77 15.42
N ASN A 305 14.82 -3.98 16.11
CA ASN A 305 15.70 -5.13 15.88
C ASN A 305 14.97 -6.49 15.99
N VAL A 306 13.97 -6.62 16.86
CA VAL A 306 13.16 -7.86 16.99
C VAL A 306 12.37 -8.15 15.70
N VAL A 307 11.73 -7.13 15.13
CA VAL A 307 11.02 -7.23 13.84
C VAL A 307 12.01 -7.52 12.71
N LYS A 308 13.11 -6.75 12.62
CA LYS A 308 14.13 -6.93 11.57
C LYS A 308 14.69 -8.35 11.58
N GLN A 309 15.19 -8.82 12.72
CA GLN A 309 15.84 -10.13 12.83
C GLN A 309 14.86 -11.27 12.55
N ARG A 310 13.60 -11.21 13.00
CA ARG A 310 12.62 -12.25 12.65
C ARG A 310 12.32 -12.28 11.15
N LEU A 311 12.12 -11.13 10.51
CA LEU A 311 11.84 -11.09 9.07
C LEU A 311 13.06 -11.52 8.24
N ILE A 312 14.27 -11.15 8.65
CA ILE A 312 15.53 -11.61 8.04
C ILE A 312 15.62 -13.15 8.06
N GLN A 313 15.30 -13.79 9.19
CA GLN A 313 15.31 -15.25 9.31
C GLN A 313 14.35 -15.92 8.31
N GLU A 314 13.12 -15.41 8.17
CA GLU A 314 12.12 -15.96 7.24
C GLU A 314 12.50 -15.72 5.77
N ILE A 315 13.07 -14.55 5.44
CA ILE A 315 13.55 -14.22 4.09
C ILE A 315 14.73 -15.12 3.72
N ILE A 316 15.66 -15.38 4.66
CA ILE A 316 16.73 -16.35 4.46
C ILE A 316 16.13 -17.74 4.23
N ALA A 317 15.28 -18.26 5.12
CA ALA A 317 14.69 -19.59 4.99
C ALA A 317 13.98 -19.82 3.63
N ASN A 318 13.39 -18.77 3.07
CA ASN A 318 12.68 -18.81 1.78
C ASN A 318 13.48 -18.26 0.58
N ALA A 319 14.76 -17.92 0.76
CA ALA A 319 15.54 -17.09 -0.18
C ALA A 319 15.53 -17.60 -1.63
N LEU A 320 15.61 -18.92 -1.84
CA LEU A 320 15.60 -19.53 -3.18
C LEU A 320 14.35 -19.15 -4.00
N ARG A 321 13.18 -19.16 -3.35
CA ARG A 321 11.89 -18.81 -3.97
C ARG A 321 11.74 -17.31 -4.13
N ILE A 322 12.20 -16.54 -3.14
CA ILE A 322 12.14 -15.08 -3.14
C ILE A 322 13.05 -14.49 -4.23
N CYS A 323 14.26 -15.01 -4.43
CA CYS A 323 15.18 -14.57 -5.48
C CYS A 323 14.61 -14.76 -6.90
N ALA A 324 13.87 -15.85 -7.12
CA ALA A 324 13.33 -16.25 -8.41
C ALA A 324 12.07 -15.49 -8.85
N ASP A 325 11.51 -14.66 -7.95
CA ASP A 325 10.24 -13.94 -8.14
C ASP A 325 10.42 -12.50 -8.67
N SER A 326 9.42 -12.00 -9.40
CA SER A 326 9.44 -10.66 -10.02
C SER A 326 9.45 -9.51 -9.01
N TYR A 327 8.92 -9.71 -7.79
CA TYR A 327 8.91 -8.73 -6.72
C TYR A 327 9.89 -9.12 -5.59
N GLY A 328 9.95 -10.40 -5.25
CA GLY A 328 10.78 -10.95 -4.17
C GLY A 328 12.28 -10.69 -4.37
N ASN A 329 12.77 -10.71 -5.61
CA ASN A 329 14.19 -10.45 -5.89
C ASN A 329 14.66 -9.10 -5.32
N TYR A 330 13.80 -8.08 -5.30
CA TYR A 330 14.12 -6.77 -4.72
C TYR A 330 14.24 -6.81 -3.19
N VAL A 331 13.51 -7.69 -2.50
CA VAL A 331 13.62 -7.87 -1.04
C VAL A 331 15.00 -8.44 -0.67
N VAL A 332 15.50 -9.44 -1.42
CA VAL A 332 16.85 -9.98 -1.19
C VAL A 332 17.92 -8.97 -1.63
N GLN A 333 17.73 -8.28 -2.76
CA GLN A 333 18.65 -7.21 -3.16
C GLN A 333 18.73 -6.07 -2.14
N TYR A 334 17.65 -5.76 -1.42
CA TYR A 334 17.63 -4.80 -0.33
C TYR A 334 18.38 -5.31 0.92
N LEU A 335 18.24 -6.59 1.29
CA LEU A 335 19.04 -7.16 2.38
C LEU A 335 20.55 -7.06 2.12
N LEU A 336 20.99 -7.19 0.86
CA LEU A 336 22.40 -6.99 0.49
C LEU A 336 22.85 -5.51 0.56
N GLU A 337 21.93 -4.56 0.39
CA GLU A 337 22.19 -3.12 0.56
C GLU A 337 22.30 -2.68 2.02
N LEU A 338 21.73 -3.46 2.97
CA LEU A 338 21.93 -3.23 4.40
C LEU A 338 23.38 -3.51 4.86
N GLY A 339 24.17 -4.23 4.05
CA GLY A 339 25.60 -4.41 4.28
C GLY A 339 26.00 -5.36 5.42
N ASP A 340 25.06 -6.02 6.10
CA ASP A 340 25.35 -6.96 7.20
C ASP A 340 26.01 -8.25 6.66
N PRO A 341 27.30 -8.52 7.01
CA PRO A 341 28.00 -9.69 6.48
C PRO A 341 27.40 -11.01 6.95
N ASN A 342 26.76 -11.06 8.12
CA ASN A 342 26.15 -12.29 8.66
C ASN A 342 24.91 -12.67 7.85
N VAL A 343 24.11 -11.68 7.46
CA VAL A 343 22.95 -11.86 6.59
C VAL A 343 23.40 -12.30 5.20
N THR A 344 24.40 -11.61 4.63
CA THR A 344 24.98 -11.96 3.32
C THR A 344 25.53 -13.39 3.30
N VAL A 345 26.36 -13.78 4.28
CA VAL A 345 26.91 -15.15 4.38
C VAL A 345 25.83 -16.20 4.60
N SER A 346 24.77 -15.89 5.37
CA SER A 346 23.65 -16.81 5.58
C SER A 346 22.83 -17.02 4.31
N LEU A 347 22.56 -15.95 3.55
CA LEU A 347 21.94 -16.04 2.24
C LEU A 347 22.79 -16.85 1.25
N ILE A 348 24.12 -16.65 1.23
CA ILE A 348 25.02 -17.41 0.34
C ILE A 348 24.98 -18.92 0.65
N LYS A 349 25.03 -19.29 1.94
CA LYS A 349 24.93 -20.69 2.38
C LYS A 349 23.58 -21.32 2.00
N GLN A 350 22.49 -20.56 2.09
CA GLN A 350 21.14 -21.03 1.73
C GLN A 350 20.96 -21.25 0.21
N LEU A 351 21.63 -20.45 -0.62
CA LEU A 351 21.50 -20.50 -2.09
C LEU A 351 22.52 -21.43 -2.77
N LEU A 352 23.48 -21.96 -2.03
CA LEU A 352 24.47 -22.91 -2.53
C LEU A 352 23.80 -24.16 -3.13
N GLY A 353 24.34 -24.66 -4.25
CA GLY A 353 23.72 -25.73 -5.03
C GLY A 353 22.69 -25.23 -6.05
N ASN A 354 22.31 -23.95 -6.00
CA ASN A 354 21.24 -23.37 -6.83
C ASN A 354 21.70 -22.16 -7.66
N TYR A 355 22.96 -21.72 -7.59
CA TYR A 355 23.39 -20.51 -8.29
C TYR A 355 23.31 -20.64 -9.81
N ALA A 356 23.57 -21.82 -10.38
CA ALA A 356 23.37 -22.10 -11.79
C ALA A 356 21.89 -22.06 -12.24
N PHE A 357 20.95 -22.45 -11.36
CA PHE A 357 19.52 -22.29 -11.61
C PHE A 357 19.11 -20.82 -11.57
N LEU A 358 19.53 -20.09 -10.53
CA LEU A 358 19.22 -18.67 -10.34
C LEU A 358 19.84 -17.79 -11.43
N ALA A 359 21.02 -18.13 -11.94
CA ALA A 359 21.68 -17.40 -13.02
C ALA A 359 20.91 -17.42 -14.34
N ARG A 360 20.08 -18.42 -14.60
CA ARG A 360 19.18 -18.52 -15.78
C ARG A 360 17.80 -17.89 -15.55
N ASN A 361 17.47 -17.49 -14.33
CA ASN A 361 16.19 -16.87 -14.05
C ASN A 361 16.25 -15.35 -14.32
N LYS A 362 15.23 -14.84 -15.02
CA LYS A 362 15.10 -13.43 -15.42
C LYS A 362 15.29 -12.42 -14.28
N PHE A 363 14.87 -12.78 -13.06
CA PHE A 363 14.92 -11.92 -11.88
C PHE A 363 16.11 -12.27 -10.98
N ALA A 364 16.32 -13.56 -10.69
CA ALA A 364 17.38 -13.99 -9.78
C ALA A 364 18.79 -13.74 -10.33
N SER A 365 18.99 -13.73 -11.64
CA SER A 365 20.27 -13.41 -12.28
C SER A 365 20.82 -12.03 -11.89
N HIS A 366 19.95 -11.07 -11.56
CA HIS A 366 20.35 -9.78 -10.98
C HIS A 366 20.86 -9.93 -9.54
N VAL A 367 20.22 -10.79 -8.74
CA VAL A 367 20.63 -11.09 -7.36
C VAL A 367 21.98 -11.82 -7.34
N VAL A 368 22.20 -12.81 -8.23
CA VAL A 368 23.50 -13.50 -8.36
C VAL A 368 24.61 -12.54 -8.78
N GLN A 369 24.35 -11.66 -9.75
CA GLN A 369 25.29 -10.58 -10.11
C GLN A 369 25.56 -9.61 -8.95
N LYS A 370 24.60 -9.42 -8.02
CA LYS A 370 24.80 -8.58 -6.84
C LYS A 370 25.68 -9.26 -5.81
N PHE A 371 25.42 -10.53 -5.47
CA PHE A 371 26.30 -11.32 -4.59
C PHE A 371 27.75 -11.35 -5.07
N LEU A 372 27.97 -11.59 -6.37
CA LEU A 372 29.31 -11.61 -6.96
C LEU A 372 30.06 -10.26 -6.83
N LYS A 373 29.36 -9.14 -6.65
CA LYS A 373 29.95 -7.79 -6.56
C LYS A 373 30.19 -7.32 -5.12
N ILE A 374 29.99 -8.17 -4.11
CA ILE A 374 30.19 -7.79 -2.70
C ILE A 374 31.67 -7.94 -2.35
N GLU A 375 32.37 -6.81 -2.20
CA GLU A 375 33.84 -6.76 -2.02
C GLU A 375 34.36 -7.51 -0.77
N TYR A 376 33.55 -7.63 0.28
CA TYR A 376 33.89 -8.37 1.51
C TYR A 376 33.58 -9.87 1.45
N ILE A 377 33.13 -10.39 0.30
CA ILE A 377 32.79 -11.80 0.09
C ILE A 377 33.73 -12.41 -0.95
N ASP A 378 34.29 -13.57 -0.62
CA ASP A 378 34.98 -14.41 -1.60
C ASP A 378 33.96 -14.99 -2.61
N PRO A 379 34.07 -14.68 -3.92
CA PRO A 379 33.15 -15.19 -4.93
C PRO A 379 33.30 -16.70 -5.19
N SER A 380 34.38 -17.35 -4.72
CA SER A 380 34.72 -18.75 -5.02
C SER A 380 33.55 -19.72 -4.87
N LEU A 381 32.84 -19.67 -3.73
CA LEU A 381 31.70 -20.57 -3.46
C LEU A 381 30.57 -20.45 -4.49
N ILE A 382 30.33 -19.23 -5.00
CA ILE A 382 29.32 -18.94 -6.01
C ILE A 382 29.82 -19.41 -7.38
N VAL A 383 31.08 -19.13 -7.70
CA VAL A 383 31.70 -19.46 -9.00
C VAL A 383 31.84 -20.97 -9.19
N TYR A 384 32.26 -21.72 -8.17
CA TYR A 384 32.28 -23.19 -8.21
C TYR A 384 30.88 -23.82 -8.34
N ASP A 385 29.82 -23.13 -7.92
CA ASP A 385 28.44 -23.58 -8.11
C ASP A 385 27.90 -23.25 -9.51
N LEU A 386 28.30 -22.11 -10.09
CA LEU A 386 28.03 -21.75 -11.49
C LEU A 386 28.77 -22.68 -12.48
N LEU A 387 30.00 -23.08 -12.16
CA LEU A 387 30.82 -23.97 -13.00
C LEU A 387 30.18 -25.34 -13.29
N LYS A 388 29.21 -25.78 -12.47
CA LYS A 388 28.48 -27.05 -12.65
C LYS A 388 27.60 -27.09 -13.91
N ASP A 389 27.21 -25.94 -14.44
CA ASP A 389 26.31 -25.82 -15.61
C ASP A 389 26.77 -24.69 -16.56
N ILE A 390 28.08 -24.36 -16.53
CA ILE A 390 28.62 -23.19 -17.23
C ILE A 390 28.43 -23.27 -18.75
N ASP A 391 28.49 -24.45 -19.35
CA ASP A 391 28.25 -24.64 -20.78
C ASP A 391 26.85 -24.14 -21.19
N THR A 392 25.83 -24.31 -20.33
CA THR A 392 24.50 -23.72 -20.53
C THR A 392 24.50 -22.22 -20.25
N LEU A 393 25.12 -21.78 -19.14
CA LEU A 393 25.16 -20.36 -18.74
C LEU A 393 25.85 -19.46 -19.77
N LEU A 394 26.84 -19.98 -20.50
CA LEU A 394 27.53 -19.27 -21.58
C LEU A 394 26.61 -18.96 -22.78
N LEU A 395 25.50 -19.68 -22.93
CA LEU A 395 24.57 -19.58 -24.07
C LEU A 395 23.17 -19.07 -23.66
N ASP A 396 22.95 -18.82 -22.36
CA ASP A 396 21.67 -18.47 -21.76
C ASP A 396 21.36 -16.94 -21.83
N PRO A 397 20.09 -16.52 -22.06
CA PRO A 397 19.70 -15.11 -22.13
C PRO A 397 20.02 -14.25 -20.91
N PHE A 398 20.14 -14.85 -19.73
CA PHE A 398 20.42 -14.19 -18.45
C PHE A 398 21.77 -14.61 -17.87
N GLY A 399 22.10 -15.91 -17.98
CA GLY A 399 23.35 -16.51 -17.50
C GLY A 399 24.59 -15.84 -18.09
N ASN A 400 24.53 -15.38 -19.35
CA ASN A 400 25.65 -14.67 -19.99
C ASN A 400 26.10 -13.44 -19.19
N TYR A 401 25.18 -12.68 -18.57
CA TYR A 401 25.50 -11.51 -17.75
C TYR A 401 26.09 -11.90 -16.39
N VAL A 402 25.71 -13.07 -15.86
CA VAL A 402 26.27 -13.63 -14.63
C VAL A 402 27.71 -14.09 -14.88
N ILE A 403 27.99 -14.80 -15.98
CA ILE A 403 29.36 -15.21 -16.35
C ILE A 403 30.24 -14.01 -16.68
N GLN A 404 29.74 -13.00 -17.40
CA GLN A 404 30.45 -11.72 -17.58
C GLN A 404 30.81 -11.07 -16.23
N THR A 405 29.87 -11.04 -15.28
CA THR A 405 30.12 -10.49 -13.93
C THR A 405 31.17 -11.32 -13.18
N ALA A 406 31.05 -12.65 -13.18
CA ALA A 406 32.01 -13.54 -12.55
C ALA A 406 33.43 -13.32 -13.10
N TRP A 407 33.58 -13.17 -14.43
CA TRP A 407 34.87 -12.90 -15.07
C TRP A 407 35.55 -11.60 -14.63
N PHE A 408 34.79 -10.51 -14.45
CA PHE A 408 35.36 -9.23 -14.03
C PHE A 408 35.68 -9.17 -12.53
N VAL A 409 35.03 -9.98 -11.70
CA VAL A 409 35.32 -10.10 -10.27
C VAL A 409 36.46 -11.09 -10.01
N CYS A 410 36.47 -12.23 -10.71
CA CYS A 410 37.46 -13.28 -10.51
C CYS A 410 38.87 -12.85 -10.93
N LYS A 411 39.84 -13.38 -10.20
CA LYS A 411 41.28 -13.26 -10.47
C LYS A 411 41.90 -14.65 -10.52
N ASP A 412 43.16 -14.71 -10.91
CA ASP A 412 44.06 -15.85 -10.70
C ASP A 412 43.43 -17.20 -11.13
N GLU A 413 43.44 -18.22 -10.27
CA GLU A 413 42.99 -19.57 -10.60
C GLU A 413 41.55 -19.64 -11.11
N LEU A 414 40.59 -18.99 -10.44
CA LEU A 414 39.18 -18.97 -10.88
C LEU A 414 39.03 -18.38 -12.28
N ARG A 415 39.82 -17.35 -12.61
CA ARG A 415 39.78 -16.73 -13.94
C ARG A 415 40.40 -17.62 -15.01
N MET A 416 41.43 -18.40 -14.68
CA MET A 416 41.95 -19.44 -15.58
C MET A 416 40.92 -20.54 -15.82
N ILE A 417 40.23 -21.02 -14.78
CA ILE A 417 39.16 -22.03 -14.90
C ILE A 417 38.02 -21.50 -15.78
N LEU A 418 37.54 -20.28 -15.55
CA LEU A 418 36.53 -19.63 -16.40
C LEU A 418 37.00 -19.53 -17.86
N MET A 419 38.27 -19.18 -18.11
CA MET A 419 38.84 -19.12 -19.46
C MET A 419 38.81 -20.48 -20.14
N MET A 420 39.21 -21.57 -19.46
CA MET A 420 39.20 -22.92 -20.02
C MET A 420 37.80 -23.35 -20.48
N HIS A 421 36.75 -23.01 -19.73
CA HIS A 421 35.37 -23.27 -20.14
C HIS A 421 34.90 -22.38 -21.30
N ILE A 422 35.32 -21.11 -21.35
CA ILE A 422 35.02 -20.21 -22.48
C ILE A 422 35.70 -20.71 -23.76
N ASP A 423 37.01 -21.01 -23.73
CA ASP A 423 37.74 -21.46 -24.91
C ASP A 423 37.26 -22.84 -25.40
N ARG A 424 36.87 -23.75 -24.50
CA ARG A 424 36.22 -25.03 -24.86
C ARG A 424 34.93 -24.83 -25.65
N ASN A 425 34.10 -23.85 -25.27
CA ASN A 425 32.80 -23.59 -25.88
C ASN A 425 32.83 -22.53 -26.99
N LYS A 426 33.98 -21.90 -27.26
CA LYS A 426 34.17 -20.72 -28.12
C LYS A 426 33.53 -20.84 -29.51
N ARG A 427 33.54 -22.03 -30.11
CA ARG A 427 32.89 -22.31 -31.40
C ARG A 427 31.36 -22.18 -31.31
N LEU A 428 30.74 -22.78 -30.29
CA LEU A 428 29.29 -22.69 -30.05
C LEU A 428 28.89 -21.26 -29.66
N MET A 429 29.71 -20.60 -28.84
CA MET A 429 29.49 -19.22 -28.41
C MET A 429 29.43 -18.25 -29.59
N ARG A 430 30.35 -18.34 -30.56
CA ARG A 430 30.32 -17.51 -31.79
C ARG A 430 29.06 -17.70 -32.65
N CYS A 431 28.42 -18.87 -32.57
CA CYS A 431 27.17 -19.17 -33.28
C CYS A 431 25.90 -18.80 -32.47
N ASN A 432 26.03 -18.30 -31.26
CA ASN A 432 24.92 -18.00 -30.34
C ASN A 432 24.91 -16.52 -29.95
N MET A 433 23.75 -15.85 -30.03
CA MET A 433 23.63 -14.40 -29.79
C MET A 433 23.92 -13.92 -28.35
N TYR A 434 24.00 -14.84 -27.38
CA TYR A 434 24.35 -14.56 -25.98
C TYR A 434 25.81 -14.93 -25.71
N GLY A 435 26.27 -16.09 -26.20
CA GLY A 435 27.67 -16.49 -26.13
C GLY A 435 28.60 -15.53 -26.86
N ASN A 436 28.20 -15.03 -28.03
CA ASN A 436 28.99 -14.06 -28.78
C ASN A 436 29.16 -12.73 -28.03
N LYS A 437 28.13 -12.27 -27.30
CA LYS A 437 28.22 -11.08 -26.43
C LYS A 437 29.23 -11.25 -25.29
N ILE A 438 29.43 -12.48 -24.79
CA ILE A 438 30.49 -12.75 -23.82
C ILE A 438 31.84 -12.55 -24.51
N LEU A 439 32.08 -13.19 -25.67
CA LEU A 439 33.35 -13.06 -26.40
C LEU A 439 33.66 -11.61 -26.78
N GLU A 440 32.68 -10.86 -27.27
CA GLU A 440 32.79 -9.42 -27.59
C GLU A 440 33.16 -8.60 -26.34
N ARG A 441 32.45 -8.79 -25.22
CA ARG A 441 32.69 -8.02 -24.00
C ARG A 441 34.02 -8.36 -23.32
N LEU A 442 34.47 -9.61 -23.45
CA LEU A 442 35.72 -10.09 -22.86
C LEU A 442 36.94 -9.92 -23.78
N ASN A 443 36.71 -9.62 -25.07
CA ASN A 443 37.71 -9.52 -26.14
C ASN A 443 38.42 -10.86 -26.46
N LEU A 444 37.66 -11.93 -26.76
CA LEU A 444 38.15 -13.33 -26.86
C LEU A 444 37.93 -14.07 -28.20
#